data_AF-A0A2W4PAT4-F1
#
_entry.id   AF-A0A2W4PAT4-F1
#
_cell.length_a   1.000
_cell.length_b   1.000
_cell.length_c   1.000
_cell.angle_alpha   90.00
_cell.angle_beta   90.00
_cell.angle_gamma   90.00
#
_symmetry.space_group_name_H-M   'P 1'
#
loop_
_entity.id
_entity.type
_entity.pdbx_description
1 polymer ?
#
loop_
_entity_poly.entity_id
_entity_poly.type
_entity_poly.pdbx_seq_one_letter_code
_entity_poly.pdbx_strand_id
1 'polypeptide(L)'
;MRRTKAEAERTRQQLLDAALRVFGRQGYDATTLEDIAREAAVTRGAIYWHFKGKAELYQALLAERQGPAAGVLATALAADEPPLERLRARITRTISSLEDCPL
;
A
#
# COMPACT_ATOMS: atom_id res chain seq x y z
N MET A 1 -28.96 7.64 0.00
CA MET A 1 -28.47 8.23 -1.26
C MET A 1 -27.36 7.34 -1.82
N ARG A 2 -27.47 6.89 -3.07
CA ARG A 2 -26.46 6.07 -3.74
C ARG A 2 -25.31 7.00 -4.17
N ARG A 3 -24.14 6.89 -3.53
CA ARG A 3 -22.93 7.57 -3.99
C ARG A 3 -22.62 7.14 -5.42
N THR A 4 -22.18 8.08 -6.24
CA THR A 4 -21.73 7.77 -7.61
C THR A 4 -20.46 6.93 -7.55
N LYS A 5 -20.18 6.16 -8.61
CA LYS A 5 -18.98 5.33 -8.70
C LYS A 5 -17.69 6.16 -8.53
N ALA A 6 -17.70 7.41 -9.00
CA ALA A 6 -16.58 8.34 -8.87
C ALA A 6 -16.34 8.78 -7.41
N GLU A 7 -17.41 9.08 -6.65
CA GLU A 7 -17.28 9.44 -5.24
C GLU A 7 -16.79 8.27 -4.37
N ALA A 8 -17.22 7.05 -4.71
CA ALA A 8 -16.74 5.83 -4.08
C ALA A 8 -15.23 5.67 -4.31
N GLU A 9 -14.76 5.81 -5.55
CA GLU A 9 -13.33 5.68 -5.86
C GLU A 9 -12.49 6.77 -5.19
N ARG A 10 -12.99 8.02 -5.18
CA ARG A 10 -12.31 9.12 -4.45
C ARG A 10 -12.18 8.82 -2.96
N THR A 11 -13.22 8.28 -2.34
CA THR A 11 -13.18 7.90 -0.92
C THR A 11 -12.19 6.75 -0.70
N ARG A 12 -12.15 5.76 -1.61
CA ARG A 12 -11.17 4.67 -1.57
C ARG A 12 -9.74 5.20 -1.59
N GLN A 13 -9.45 6.14 -2.48
CA GLN A 13 -8.12 6.76 -2.59
C GLN A 13 -7.73 7.53 -1.33
N GLN A 14 -8.66 8.33 -0.80
CA GLN A 14 -8.47 9.06 0.45
C GLN A 14 -8.14 8.13 1.63
N LEU A 15 -8.78 6.95 1.69
CA LEU A 15 -8.47 5.93 2.69
C LEU A 15 -7.08 5.33 2.53
N LEU A 16 -6.62 5.10 1.30
CA LEU A 16 -5.27 4.59 1.04
C LEU A 16 -4.19 5.61 1.42
N ASP A 17 -4.38 6.87 1.09
CA ASP A 17 -3.42 7.93 1.45
C ASP A 17 -3.33 8.12 2.97
N ALA A 18 -4.48 8.09 3.66
CA ALA A 18 -4.50 8.11 5.11
C ALA A 18 -3.81 6.89 5.72
N ALA A 19 -4.08 5.70 5.19
CA ALA A 19 -3.44 4.47 5.62
C ALA A 19 -1.91 4.55 5.47
N LEU A 20 -1.42 5.03 4.32
CA LEU A 20 0.02 5.21 4.07
C LEU A 20 0.67 6.08 5.14
N ARG A 21 0.07 7.25 5.44
CA ARG A 21 0.61 8.16 6.46
C ARG A 21 0.61 7.55 7.85
N VAL A 22 -0.48 6.90 8.26
CA VAL A 22 -0.57 6.30 9.60
C VAL A 22 0.40 5.12 9.73
N PHE A 23 0.44 4.22 8.74
CA PHE A 23 1.40 3.12 8.72
C PHE A 23 2.85 3.60 8.71
N GLY A 24 3.15 4.67 7.96
CA GLY A 24 4.49 5.27 7.93
C GLY A 24 4.91 5.87 9.28
N ARG A 25 3.98 6.45 10.05
CA ARG A 25 4.28 7.08 11.35
C ARG A 25 4.47 6.08 12.48
N GLN A 26 3.65 5.03 12.57
CA GLN A 26 3.63 4.14 13.74
C GLN A 26 3.77 2.64 13.42
N GLY A 27 3.95 2.29 12.16
CA GLY A 27 4.05 0.90 11.71
C GLY A 27 2.71 0.17 11.62
N TYR A 28 2.72 -1.00 10.98
CA TYR A 28 1.50 -1.79 10.73
C TYR A 28 0.82 -2.27 12.00
N ASP A 29 1.57 -2.85 12.94
CA ASP A 29 1.00 -3.51 14.12
C ASP A 29 0.31 -2.51 15.06
N ALA A 30 0.94 -1.36 15.30
CA ALA A 30 0.39 -0.32 16.18
C ALA A 30 -0.74 0.50 15.53
N THR A 31 -1.01 0.33 14.23
CA THR A 31 -2.08 1.07 13.53
C THR A 31 -3.44 0.40 13.72
N THR A 32 -4.47 1.19 14.04
CA THR A 32 -5.88 0.75 14.07
C THR A 32 -6.69 1.32 12.91
N LEU A 33 -7.85 0.71 12.61
CA LEU A 33 -8.80 1.28 11.64
C LEU A 33 -9.40 2.61 12.12
N GLU A 34 -9.50 2.81 13.43
CA GLU A 34 -9.92 4.08 14.03
C GLU A 34 -8.94 5.21 13.70
N ASP A 35 -7.63 4.95 13.78
CA ASP A 35 -6.60 5.95 13.47
C ASP A 35 -6.65 6.37 12.00
N ILE A 36 -6.83 5.40 11.10
CA ILE A 36 -6.97 5.64 9.66
C ILE A 36 -8.26 6.41 9.36
N ALA A 37 -9.38 6.05 9.99
CA ALA A 37 -10.65 6.75 9.81
C ALA A 37 -10.54 8.22 10.24
N ARG A 38 -9.85 8.46 11.37
CA ARG A 38 -9.58 9.81 11.89
C ARG A 38 -8.70 10.62 10.94
N GLU A 39 -7.59 10.03 10.47
CA GLU A 39 -6.69 10.66 9.49
C GLU A 39 -7.42 10.99 8.17
N ALA A 40 -8.32 10.11 7.72
CA ALA A 40 -9.13 10.33 6.52
C ALA A 40 -10.35 11.23 6.74
N ALA A 41 -10.65 11.68 7.97
CA ALA A 41 -11.86 12.41 8.31
C ALA A 41 -13.16 11.69 7.86
N VAL A 42 -13.22 10.37 8.06
CA VAL A 42 -14.40 9.53 7.77
C VAL A 42 -14.77 8.67 8.96
N THR A 43 -15.92 7.99 8.88
CA THR A 43 -16.31 7.00 9.90
C THR A 43 -15.60 5.67 9.67
N ARG A 44 -15.43 4.88 10.74
CA ARG A 44 -14.94 3.50 10.62
C ARG A 44 -15.80 2.64 9.68
N GLY A 45 -17.12 2.88 9.67
CA GLY A 45 -18.05 2.21 8.75
C GLY A 45 -17.76 2.49 7.28
N ALA A 46 -17.25 3.69 6.94
CA ALA A 46 -16.84 4.01 5.57
C ALA A 46 -15.65 3.15 5.11
N ILE A 47 -14.73 2.79 6.02
CA ILE A 47 -13.64 1.86 5.71
C ILE A 47 -14.22 0.49 5.38
N TYR A 48 -15.14 -0.03 6.20
CA TYR A 48 -15.76 -1.34 5.99
C TYR A 48 -16.53 -1.47 4.68
N TRP A 49 -16.95 -0.33 4.09
CA TRP A 49 -17.58 -0.32 2.78
C TRP A 49 -16.60 -0.59 1.63
N HIS A 50 -15.30 -0.30 1.83
CA HIS A 50 -14.25 -0.49 0.84
C HIS A 50 -13.32 -1.67 1.14
N PHE A 51 -13.09 -1.97 2.42
CA PHE A 51 -12.13 -2.97 2.89
C PHE A 51 -12.69 -3.71 4.11
N LYS A 52 -12.59 -5.04 4.11
CA LYS A 52 -12.99 -5.94 5.20
C LYS A 52 -12.15 -5.76 6.46
N GLY A 53 -10.99 -5.10 6.37
CA GLY A 53 -10.19 -4.73 7.54
C GLY A 53 -8.79 -4.22 7.19
N LYS A 54 -7.97 -4.06 8.23
CA LYS A 54 -6.60 -3.49 8.16
C LYS A 54 -5.71 -4.23 7.17
N ALA A 55 -5.77 -5.57 7.16
CA ALA A 55 -4.97 -6.39 6.27
C ALA A 55 -5.32 -6.17 4.80
N GLU A 56 -6.60 -6.20 4.43
CA GLU A 56 -7.02 -5.97 3.03
C GLU A 56 -6.71 -4.55 2.56
N LEU A 57 -6.92 -3.56 3.43
CA LEU A 57 -6.53 -2.17 3.17
C LEU A 57 -5.02 -2.04 2.92
N TYR A 58 -4.20 -2.70 3.74
CA TYR A 58 -2.75 -2.69 3.58
C TYR A 58 -2.31 -3.38 2.29
N GLN A 59 -2.89 -4.53 1.94
CA GLN A 59 -2.58 -5.22 0.68
C GLN A 59 -2.96 -4.38 -0.53
N ALA A 60 -4.13 -3.72 -0.50
CA ALA A 60 -4.53 -2.80 -1.55
C ALA A 60 -3.58 -1.60 -1.67
N LEU A 61 -3.14 -1.04 -0.54
CA LEU A 61 -2.15 0.02 -0.51
C LEU A 61 -0.83 -0.40 -1.15
N LEU A 62 -0.30 -1.57 -0.76
CA LEU A 62 0.93 -2.10 -1.34
C LEU A 62 0.79 -2.34 -2.84
N ALA A 63 -0.30 -3.00 -3.27
CA ALA A 63 -0.54 -3.27 -4.68
C ALA A 63 -0.57 -1.98 -5.52
N GLU A 64 -1.15 -0.91 -4.97
CA GLU A 64 -1.30 0.36 -5.69
C GLU A 64 -0.01 1.21 -5.66
N ARG A 65 0.70 1.26 -4.53
CA ARG A 65 1.88 2.10 -4.36
C ARG A 65 3.18 1.43 -4.78
N GLN A 66 3.28 0.10 -4.73
CA GLN A 66 4.44 -0.64 -5.25
C GLN A 66 4.41 -0.79 -6.78
N GLY A 67 3.26 -0.57 -7.42
CA GLY A 67 3.14 -0.54 -8.87
C GLY A 67 3.84 -1.72 -9.58
N PRO A 68 4.41 -1.52 -10.79
CA PRO A 68 5.13 -2.55 -11.53
C PRO A 68 6.34 -3.15 -10.79
N ALA A 69 6.82 -2.59 -9.67
CA ALA A 69 7.98 -3.09 -8.95
C ALA A 69 7.77 -4.51 -8.37
N ALA A 70 6.51 -4.89 -8.09
CA ALA A 70 6.15 -6.27 -7.77
C ALA A 70 6.27 -7.20 -9.00
N GLY A 71 5.92 -6.72 -10.20
CA GLY A 71 6.15 -7.42 -11.47
C GLY A 71 7.64 -7.53 -11.82
N VAL A 72 8.43 -6.50 -11.48
CA VAL A 72 9.90 -6.49 -11.60
C VAL A 72 10.55 -7.52 -10.68
N LEU A 73 9.98 -7.76 -9.49
CA LEU A 73 10.42 -8.84 -8.60
C LEU A 73 10.21 -10.21 -9.26
N ALA A 74 9.02 -10.47 -9.80
CA ALA A 74 8.71 -11.74 -10.44
C ALA A 74 9.56 -12.00 -11.69
N THR A 75 9.77 -10.98 -12.53
CA THR A 75 10.63 -11.08 -13.72
C THR A 75 12.11 -11.22 -13.37
N ALA A 76 12.61 -10.51 -12.36
CA ALA A 76 13.99 -10.69 -11.88
C ALA A 76 14.20 -12.06 -11.21
N LEU A 77 13.16 -12.64 -10.59
CA LEU A 77 13.20 -13.99 -10.06
C LEU A 77 13.02 -15.08 -11.14
N ALA A 78 12.63 -14.71 -12.35
CA ALA A 78 12.56 -15.60 -13.50
C ALA A 78 13.81 -15.53 -14.40
N ALA A 79 14.77 -14.64 -14.09
CA ALA A 79 16.01 -14.52 -14.83
C ALA A 79 16.90 -15.76 -14.64
N ASP A 80 17.62 -16.14 -15.69
CA ASP A 80 18.49 -17.33 -15.75
C ASP A 80 19.88 -17.07 -15.13
N GLU A 81 19.91 -16.20 -14.11
CA GLU A 81 21.12 -15.83 -13.37
C GLU A 81 21.28 -16.69 -12.11
N PRO A 82 22.51 -16.87 -11.59
CA PRO A 82 22.74 -17.54 -10.32
C PRO A 82 21.89 -16.92 -9.18
N PRO A 83 21.28 -17.73 -8.30
CA PRO A 83 20.32 -17.24 -7.30
C PRO A 83 20.82 -16.09 -6.41
N LEU A 84 22.11 -16.09 -6.07
CA LEU A 84 22.72 -15.03 -5.25
C LEU A 84 22.84 -13.69 -5.97
N GLU A 85 23.14 -13.68 -7.27
CA GLU A 85 23.22 -12.46 -8.07
C GLU A 85 21.82 -11.84 -8.26
N ARG A 86 20.81 -12.68 -8.49
CA ARG A 86 19.40 -12.24 -8.54
C ARG A 86 18.95 -11.61 -7.22
N LEU A 87 19.27 -12.25 -6.10
CA LEU A 87 18.94 -11.73 -4.78
C LEU A 87 19.64 -10.39 -4.53
N ARG A 88 20.94 -10.29 -4.86
CA ARG A 88 21.73 -9.06 -4.76
C ARG A 88 21.12 -7.92 -5.59
N ALA A 89 20.88 -8.16 -6.88
CA ALA A 89 20.30 -7.16 -7.78
C ALA A 89 18.92 -6.69 -7.29
N ARG A 90 18.11 -7.63 -6.77
CA ARG A 90 16.78 -7.28 -6.27
C ARG A 90 16.81 -6.47 -4.98
N ILE A 91 17.63 -6.87 -4.00
CA ILE A 91 17.80 -6.14 -2.75
C ILE A 91 18.31 -4.73 -3.03
N THR A 92 19.32 -4.60 -3.87
CA THR A 92 19.89 -3.29 -4.26
C THR A 92 18.82 -2.38 -4.87
N ARG A 93 18.05 -2.89 -5.84
CA ARG A 93 16.97 -2.13 -6.49
C ARG A 93 15.84 -1.73 -5.53
N THR A 94 15.48 -2.60 -4.58
CA THR A 94 14.50 -2.26 -3.54
C THR A 94 15.03 -1.14 -2.65
N ILE A 95 16.27 -1.24 -2.18
CA ILE A 95 16.88 -0.24 -1.28
C ILE A 95 16.98 1.11 -1.99
N SER A 96 17.48 1.16 -3.23
CA SER A 96 17.56 2.41 -3.99
C SER A 96 16.18 3.03 -4.27
N SER A 97 15.13 2.23 -4.48
CA SER A 97 13.78 2.76 -4.65
C SER A 97 13.18 3.42 -3.39
N LEU A 98 13.78 3.18 -2.22
CA LEU A 98 13.39 3.87 -0.98
C LEU A 98 13.99 5.29 -0.90
N GLU A 99 15.11 5.55 -1.58
CA GLU A 99 15.74 6.86 -1.65
C GLU A 99 14.96 7.84 -2.54
N ASP A 100 14.23 7.30 -3.53
CA ASP A 100 13.37 8.06 -4.44
C ASP A 100 11.95 8.26 -3.90
N CYS A 101 11.62 7.72 -2.73
CA CYS A 101 10.28 7.82 -2.15
C CYS A 101 10.19 9.09 -1.28
N PRO A 102 9.40 10.11 -1.66
CA PRO A 102 9.16 11.26 -0.80
C PRO A 102 8.26 10.80 0.34
N LEU A 103 8.81 10.73 1.55
CA LEU A 103 8.01 10.59 2.78
C LEU A 103 7.14 11.83 3.01
#